data_AF-A0A7S0MNB5-F1
#
_entry.id   AF-A0A7S0MNB5-F1
#
_cell.length_a   1.000
_cell.length_b   1.000
_cell.length_c   1.000
_cell.angle_alpha   90.00
_cell.angle_beta   90.00
_cell.angle_gamma   90.00
#
_symmetry.space_group_name_H-M   'P 1'
#
loop_
_entity.id
_entity.type
_entity.pdbx_description
1 polymer ?
#
loop_
_entity_poly.entity_id
_entity_poly.type
_entity_poly.pdbx_seq_one_letter_code
_entity_poly.pdbx_strand_id
1 'polypeptide(L)'
;LNQLIITAQGLDPILKDLCRKWALASNGWLRVDSEQNQFRLLSRLGSLTERNIKWAGIKLPKRAIEKTVRTYEQDPSFLLDLCRQTLIFESVQHLSACLSCITHDADVVVERIKNR
;
A
#
# COMPACT_ATOMS: atom_id res chain seq x y z
N LEU A 1 -13.45 -4.23 -15.88
CA LEU A 1 -13.37 -4.19 -14.39
C LEU A 1 -13.01 -5.54 -13.78
N ASN A 2 -13.72 -6.65 -14.09
CA ASN A 2 -13.40 -7.97 -13.52
C ASN A 2 -11.93 -8.38 -13.74
N GLN A 3 -11.41 -8.16 -14.96
CA GLN A 3 -9.99 -8.41 -15.26
C GLN A 3 -9.04 -7.61 -14.35
N LEU A 4 -9.31 -6.32 -14.13
CA LEU A 4 -8.51 -5.47 -13.24
C LEU A 4 -8.51 -5.96 -11.80
N ILE A 5 -9.64 -6.50 -11.32
CA ILE A 5 -9.76 -7.06 -9.97
C ILE A 5 -8.94 -8.35 -9.85
N ILE A 6 -8.94 -9.21 -10.88
CA ILE A 6 -8.12 -10.42 -10.91
C ILE A 6 -6.62 -10.03 -10.92
N THR A 7 -6.23 -9.06 -11.74
CA THR A 7 -4.85 -8.56 -11.75
C THR A 7 -4.46 -7.97 -10.40
N ALA A 8 -5.36 -7.23 -9.75
CA ALA A 8 -5.15 -6.71 -8.40
C ALA A 8 -4.93 -7.83 -7.37
N GLN A 9 -5.66 -8.95 -7.47
CA GLN A 9 -5.44 -10.12 -6.59
C GLN A 9 -4.05 -10.72 -6.75
N GLY A 10 -3.51 -10.77 -7.97
CA GLY A 10 -2.13 -11.21 -8.23
C GLY A 10 -1.07 -10.21 -7.75
N LEU A 11 -1.33 -8.90 -7.87
CA LEU A 11 -0.41 -7.83 -7.48
C LEU A 11 -0.38 -7.57 -5.97
N ASP A 12 -1.47 -7.82 -5.26
CA ASP A 12 -1.58 -7.59 -3.82
C ASP A 12 -0.45 -8.21 -2.98
N PRO A 13 -0.06 -9.49 -3.14
CA PRO A 13 1.08 -10.05 -2.42
C PRO A 13 2.42 -9.39 -2.77
N ILE A 14 2.62 -9.00 -4.04
CA ILE A 14 3.84 -8.31 -4.50
C ILE A 14 3.92 -6.94 -3.83
N LEU A 15 2.83 -6.18 -3.83
CA LEU A 15 2.76 -4.86 -3.19
C LEU A 15 3.03 -4.96 -1.68
N LYS A 16 2.54 -5.99 -1.00
CA LYS A 16 2.82 -6.23 0.44
C LYS A 16 4.31 -6.48 0.68
N ASP A 17 4.96 -7.28 -0.15
CA ASP A 17 6.40 -7.54 -0.03
C ASP A 17 7.24 -6.28 -0.27
N LEU A 18 6.90 -5.50 -1.29
CA LEU A 18 7.54 -4.20 -1.55
C LEU A 18 7.35 -3.24 -0.37
N CYS A 19 6.12 -3.12 0.14
CA CYS A 19 5.85 -2.27 1.31
C CYS A 19 6.65 -2.71 2.54
N ARG A 20 6.82 -4.02 2.74
CA ARG A 20 7.66 -4.56 3.82
C ARG A 20 9.13 -4.17 3.64
N LYS A 21 9.68 -4.32 2.43
CA LYS A 21 11.06 -3.92 2.09
C LYS A 21 11.28 -2.43 2.31
N TRP A 22 10.39 -1.59 1.77
CA TRP A 22 10.50 -0.13 1.93
C TRP A 22 10.36 0.30 3.38
N ALA A 23 9.44 -0.30 4.14
CA ALA A 23 9.29 -0.02 5.56
C ALA A 23 10.54 -0.38 6.36
N LEU A 24 11.19 -1.53 6.08
CA LEU A 24 12.47 -1.89 6.70
C LEU A 24 13.58 -0.88 6.36
N ALA A 25 13.70 -0.50 5.10
CA ALA A 25 14.77 0.38 4.63
C ALA A 25 14.67 1.83 5.16
N SER A 26 13.45 2.29 5.47
CA SER A 26 13.16 3.69 5.79
C SER A 26 12.70 3.93 7.23
N ASN A 27 12.78 2.93 8.11
CA ASN A 27 12.18 2.95 9.44
C ASN A 27 10.68 3.25 9.43
N GLY A 28 9.98 2.68 8.45
CA GLY A 28 8.53 2.76 8.30
C GLY A 28 7.78 1.83 9.26
N TRP A 29 6.59 2.28 9.64
CA TRP A 29 5.71 1.59 10.55
C TRP A 29 4.56 0.96 9.78
N LEU A 30 4.23 -0.28 10.15
CA LEU A 30 3.10 -1.01 9.60
C LEU A 30 2.02 -1.18 10.68
N ARG A 31 0.77 -1.24 10.24
CA ARG A 31 -0.35 -1.48 11.13
C ARG A 31 -0.33 -2.94 11.59
N VAL A 32 -0.52 -3.16 12.88
CA VAL A 32 -0.61 -4.50 13.48
C VAL A 32 -2.06 -4.77 13.88
N ASP A 33 -2.54 -5.98 13.63
CA ASP A 33 -3.85 -6.43 14.06
C ASP A 33 -3.85 -6.58 15.58
N SER A 34 -4.34 -5.53 16.22
CA SER A 34 -4.45 -5.37 17.67
C SER A 34 -5.76 -4.64 17.94
N GLU A 35 -6.36 -4.88 19.09
CA GLU A 35 -7.62 -4.24 19.49
C GLU A 35 -7.55 -2.71 19.43
N GLN A 36 -6.34 -2.14 19.55
CA GLN A 36 -6.09 -0.70 19.62
C GLN A 36 -5.53 -0.08 18.32
N ASN A 37 -5.56 -0.77 17.17
CA ASN A 37 -5.04 -0.24 15.90
C ASN A 37 -3.60 0.32 15.99
N GLN A 38 -2.73 -0.40 16.68
CA GLN A 38 -1.35 0.05 16.87
C GLN A 38 -0.54 -0.05 15.57
N PHE A 39 0.38 0.89 15.41
CA PHE A 39 1.41 0.86 14.38
C PHE A 39 2.74 0.50 15.04
N ARG A 40 3.54 -0.34 14.38
CA ARG A 40 4.85 -0.75 14.90
C ARG A 40 5.90 -0.65 13.83
N LEU A 41 7.09 -0.24 14.26
CA LEU A 41 8.28 -0.23 13.45
C LEU A 41 8.66 -1.65 13.05
N LEU A 42 8.82 -1.88 11.75
CA LEU A 42 9.05 -3.24 11.23
C LEU A 42 10.38 -3.84 11.67
N SER A 43 11.45 -3.04 11.78
CA SER A 43 12.74 -3.51 12.29
C SER A 43 12.71 -3.96 13.76
N ARG A 44 11.66 -3.60 14.51
CA ARG A 44 11.42 -4.03 15.90
C ARG A 44 10.40 -5.17 16.01
N LEU A 45 9.79 -5.58 14.89
CA LEU A 45 8.86 -6.71 14.88
C LEU A 45 9.68 -8.01 14.81
N GLY A 46 9.41 -8.94 15.74
CA GLY A 46 9.89 -10.31 15.61
C GLY A 46 9.11 -11.07 14.54
N SER A 47 9.64 -12.21 14.07
CA SER A 47 9.04 -13.02 12.99
C SER A 47 7.57 -13.44 13.23
N LEU A 48 7.20 -13.65 14.50
CA LEU A 48 5.83 -13.97 14.90
C LEU A 48 4.88 -12.76 14.78
N THR A 49 5.39 -11.55 14.97
CA THR A 49 4.58 -10.32 14.89
C THR A 49 4.42 -9.81 13.46
N GLU A 50 5.32 -10.18 12.55
CA GLU A 50 5.13 -9.93 11.11
C GLU A 50 3.86 -10.59 10.56
N ARG A 51 3.47 -11.76 11.09
CA ARG A 51 2.21 -12.43 10.72
C ARG A 51 0.97 -11.65 11.15
N ASN A 52 1.11 -10.76 12.13
CA ASN A 52 0.02 -9.93 12.64
C ASN A 52 -0.07 -8.59 11.92
N ILE A 53 0.65 -8.37 10.81
CA ILE A 53 0.51 -7.14 10.05
C ILE A 53 -0.88 -7.08 9.41
N LYS A 54 -1.61 -6.01 9.71
CA LYS A 54 -2.93 -5.74 9.16
C LYS A 54 -2.82 -4.99 7.84
N TRP A 55 -2.85 -5.74 6.75
CA TRP A 55 -2.85 -5.19 5.40
C TRP A 55 -4.23 -4.64 5.01
N ALA A 56 -4.22 -3.64 4.13
CA ALA A 56 -5.45 -3.21 3.49
C ALA A 56 -5.90 -4.28 2.48
N GLY A 57 -7.20 -4.59 2.52
CA GLY A 57 -7.81 -5.50 1.55
C GLY A 57 -8.01 -4.84 0.18
N ILE A 58 -8.15 -5.68 -0.84
CA ILE A 58 -8.46 -5.26 -2.20
C ILE A 58 -9.82 -4.56 -2.22
N LYS A 59 -9.92 -3.50 -3.02
CA LYS A 59 -11.15 -2.73 -3.18
C LYS A 59 -12.30 -3.63 -3.63
N LEU A 60 -13.42 -3.60 -2.91
CA LEU A 60 -14.61 -4.38 -3.26
C LEU A 60 -15.14 -3.99 -4.66
N PRO A 61 -15.60 -4.97 -5.48
CA PRO A 61 -16.10 -4.70 -6.83
C PRO A 61 -17.15 -3.59 -6.89
N LYS A 62 -18.15 -3.63 -5.99
CA LYS A 62 -19.19 -2.61 -5.88
C LYS A 62 -18.61 -1.20 -5.69
N ARG A 63 -17.61 -1.06 -4.80
CA ARG A 63 -16.95 0.24 -4.53
C ARG A 63 -16.08 0.70 -5.70
N ALA A 64 -15.51 -0.23 -6.46
CA ALA A 64 -14.79 0.10 -7.69
C ALA A 64 -15.74 0.65 -8.75
N ILE A 65 -16.88 -0.01 -8.98
CA ILE A 65 -17.95 0.44 -9.90
C ILE A 65 -18.45 1.84 -9.51
N GLU A 66 -18.84 2.03 -8.24
CA GLU A 66 -19.32 3.31 -7.73
C GLU A 66 -18.32 4.45 -8.01
N LYS A 67 -17.02 4.19 -7.82
CA LYS A 67 -15.97 5.18 -8.04
C LYS A 67 -15.75 5.47 -9.53
N THR A 68 -15.75 4.45 -10.37
CA THR A 68 -15.61 4.59 -11.83
C THR A 68 -16.73 5.44 -12.41
N VAL A 69 -17.98 5.19 -12.04
CA VAL A 69 -19.12 5.98 -12.53
C VAL A 69 -19.06 7.42 -12.03
N ARG A 70 -18.71 7.64 -10.76
CA ARG A 70 -18.73 9.00 -10.16
C ARG A 70 -17.56 9.88 -10.55
N THR A 71 -16.38 9.30 -10.81
CA THR A 71 -15.12 10.07 -10.83
C THR A 71 -14.31 9.88 -12.12
N TYR A 72 -14.55 8.81 -12.88
CA TYR A 72 -13.73 8.46 -14.03
C TYR A 72 -14.55 8.28 -15.30
N GLU A 73 -15.72 8.95 -15.41
CA GLU A 73 -16.55 8.95 -16.62
C GLU A 73 -16.83 7.54 -17.17
N GLN A 74 -17.04 6.58 -16.26
CA GLN A 74 -17.30 5.17 -16.57
C GLN A 74 -16.08 4.38 -17.10
N ASP A 75 -14.89 4.96 -17.18
CA ASP A 75 -13.65 4.25 -17.54
C ASP A 75 -12.91 3.71 -16.29
N PRO A 76 -12.86 2.37 -16.10
CA PRO A 76 -12.16 1.77 -14.96
C PRO A 76 -10.64 1.75 -15.10
N SER A 77 -10.06 2.12 -16.26
CA SER A 77 -8.61 2.17 -16.48
C SER A 77 -7.90 3.15 -15.53
N PHE A 78 -8.61 4.19 -15.07
CA PHE A 78 -8.10 5.21 -14.15
C PHE A 78 -8.15 4.79 -12.66
N LEU A 79 -8.56 3.56 -12.35
CA LEU A 79 -8.57 3.04 -10.97
C LEU A 79 -7.16 2.66 -10.50
N LEU A 80 -6.51 3.56 -9.77
CA LEU A 80 -5.17 3.34 -9.21
C LEU A 80 -5.17 2.78 -7.77
N ASP A 81 -6.34 2.65 -7.13
CA ASP A 81 -6.47 2.29 -5.70
C ASP A 81 -7.19 0.95 -5.47
N LEU A 82 -7.07 0.03 -6.43
CA LEU A 82 -7.58 -1.34 -6.29
C LEU A 82 -6.80 -2.11 -5.23
N CYS A 83 -5.47 -2.07 -5.31
CA CYS A 83 -4.54 -2.46 -4.25
C CYS A 83 -3.96 -1.20 -3.64
N ARG A 84 -3.89 -1.16 -2.31
CA ARG A 84 -3.32 -0.02 -1.58
C ARG A 84 -2.76 -0.51 -0.27
N GLN A 85 -1.67 0.10 0.18
CA GLN A 85 -1.13 -0.10 1.52
C GLN A 85 -0.80 1.26 2.14
N THR A 86 -0.49 1.26 3.42
CA THR A 86 -0.17 2.49 4.17
C THR A 86 1.09 2.26 4.98
N LEU A 87 2.07 3.15 4.80
CA LEU A 87 3.27 3.25 5.60
C LEU A 87 3.16 4.51 6.45
N ILE A 88 3.48 4.41 7.74
CA ILE A 88 3.50 5.55 8.66
C ILE A 88 4.94 5.82 9.08
N PHE A 89 5.27 7.10 9.27
CA PHE A 89 6.59 7.54 9.65
C PHE A 89 6.49 8.53 10.81
N GLU A 90 7.44 8.45 11.74
CA GLU A 90 7.52 9.40 12.86
C GLU A 90 8.07 10.78 12.42
N SER A 91 8.80 10.83 11.30
CA SER A 91 9.47 12.04 10.83
C SER A 91 9.40 12.19 9.32
N VAL A 92 9.48 13.43 8.85
CA VAL A 92 9.53 13.77 7.42
C VAL A 92 10.81 13.22 6.78
N GLN A 93 11.90 13.09 7.53
CA GLN A 93 13.15 12.51 7.07
C GLN A 93 12.96 11.02 6.71
N HIS A 94 12.28 10.25 7.56
CA HIS A 94 11.95 8.85 7.27
C HIS A 94 11.00 8.70 6.08
N LEU A 95 9.99 9.56 5.96
CA LEU A 95 9.12 9.63 4.78
C LEU A 95 9.93 9.88 3.49
N SER A 96 10.85 10.84 3.53
CA SER A 96 11.67 11.21 2.38
C SER A 96 12.63 10.07 2.00
N ALA A 97 13.20 9.38 2.99
CA ALA A 97 14.01 8.19 2.76
C ALA A 97 13.18 7.08 2.09
N CYS A 98 11.95 6.83 2.56
CA CYS A 98 11.05 5.85 1.94
C CYS A 98 10.70 6.23 0.49
N LEU A 99 10.41 7.51 0.23
CA LEU A 99 10.13 7.97 -1.12
C LEU A 99 11.32 7.73 -2.04
N SER A 100 12.54 8.00 -1.57
CA SER A 100 13.77 7.69 -2.29
C SER A 100 13.89 6.18 -2.58
N CYS A 101 13.59 5.31 -1.60
CA CYS A 101 13.57 3.86 -1.85
C CYS A 101 12.59 3.46 -2.96
N ILE A 102 11.38 4.04 -2.96
CA ILE A 102 10.36 3.76 -3.97
C ILE A 102 10.80 4.25 -5.36
N THR A 103 11.37 5.46 -5.46
CA THR A 103 11.76 6.04 -6.76
C THR A 103 12.97 5.37 -7.38
N HIS A 104 13.80 4.68 -6.59
CA HIS A 104 14.96 3.93 -7.06
C HIS A 104 14.71 2.43 -7.20
N ASP A 105 13.49 1.96 -6.92
CA ASP A 105 13.11 0.56 -7.08
C ASP A 105 12.91 0.25 -8.56
N ALA A 106 13.71 -0.66 -9.12
CA ALA A 106 13.68 -0.98 -10.54
C ALA A 106 12.37 -1.65 -10.99
N ASP A 107 11.64 -2.27 -10.06
CA ASP A 107 10.38 -2.96 -10.33
C ASP A 107 9.16 -2.03 -10.26
N VAL A 108 9.36 -0.74 -9.95
CA VAL A 108 8.28 0.22 -9.71
C VAL A 108 8.44 1.49 -10.55
N VAL A 109 7.33 1.90 -11.16
CA VAL A 109 7.21 3.19 -11.85
C VAL A 109 6.24 4.08 -11.09
N VAL A 110 6.68 5.30 -10.78
CA VAL A 110 5.84 6.29 -10.08
C VAL A 110 5.00 7.06 -11.08
N GLU A 111 3.73 6.66 -11.22
CA GLU A 111 2.77 7.34 -12.10
C GLU A 111 2.32 8.70 -11.56
N ARG A 112 2.17 8.84 -10.23
CA ARG A 112 1.62 10.04 -9.62
C ARG A 112 1.99 10.20 -8.16
N ILE A 113 2.43 11.41 -7.79
CA ILE A 113 2.59 11.85 -6.39
C ILE A 113 1.53 12.93 -6.09
N LYS A 114 0.89 12.83 -4.93
CA LYS A 114 -0.04 13.85 -4.41
C LYS A 114 0.39 14.26 -3.02
N ASN A 115 0.56 15.56 -2.81
CA ASN A 115 0.59 16.16 -1.48
C ASN A 115 -0.71 16.96 -1.31
N ARG A 116 -1.43 16.73 -0.22
CA ARG A 116 -2.74 17.36 0.05
C ARG A 116 -2.63 18.30 1.23
#